data_AF-A0A3D4A659-F1
#
_entry.id   AF-A0A3D4A659-F1
#
_cell.length_a   1.000
_cell.length_b   1.000
_cell.length_c   1.000
_cell.angle_alpha   90.00
_cell.angle_beta   90.00
_cell.angle_gamma   90.00
#
_symmetry.space_group_name_H-M   'P 1'
#
loop_
_entity.id
_entity.type
_entity.pdbx_description
1 polymer ?
#
loop_
_entity_poly.entity_id
_entity_poly.type
_entity_poly.pdbx_seq_one_letter_code
_entity_poly.pdbx_strand_id
1 'polypeptide(L)'
;MQRISICIIAATLSFLLCNPNVTLADDWPQWRGPNRDGKSMETGLLQTWPDNGPSIKWECPHIGKGYASLVVGSGLIHTIGNESNVIYAYGIDEDTG
;
A
#
# COMPACT_ATOMS: atom_id res chain seq x y z
N MET A 1 32.54 -18.97 -27.48
CA MET A 1 31.96 -19.14 -26.12
C MET A 1 31.74 -17.79 -25.41
N GLN A 2 32.72 -16.88 -25.37
CA GLN A 2 32.64 -15.59 -24.65
C GLN A 2 31.53 -14.62 -25.13
N ARG A 3 31.21 -14.61 -26.44
CA ARG A 3 30.14 -13.75 -27.01
C ARG A 3 28.72 -14.21 -26.67
N ILE A 4 28.52 -15.53 -26.51
CA ILE A 4 27.22 -16.12 -26.17
C ILE A 4 26.90 -15.86 -24.69
N SER A 5 27.90 -15.93 -23.81
CA SER A 5 27.75 -15.59 -22.39
C SER A 5 27.36 -14.12 -22.16
N ILE A 6 27.89 -13.18 -22.95
CA ILE A 6 27.56 -11.75 -22.84
C ILE A 6 26.10 -11.49 -23.24
N CYS A 7 25.60 -12.13 -24.30
CA CYS A 7 24.21 -11.98 -24.72
C CYS A 7 23.21 -12.56 -23.71
N ILE A 8 23.56 -13.69 -23.05
CA ILE A 8 22.72 -14.30 -22.02
C ILE A 8 22.68 -13.42 -20.77
N ILE A 9 23.83 -12.90 -20.33
CA ILE A 9 23.91 -11.99 -19.17
C ILE A 9 23.12 -10.70 -19.44
N ALA A 10 23.26 -10.12 -20.63
CA ALA A 10 22.51 -8.94 -21.04
C ALA A 10 20.99 -9.20 -21.10
N ALA A 11 20.57 -10.35 -21.61
CA ALA A 11 19.16 -10.73 -21.66
C ALA A 11 18.55 -10.96 -20.26
N THR A 12 19.28 -11.59 -19.33
CA THR A 12 18.84 -11.74 -17.94
C THR A 12 18.77 -10.42 -17.20
N LEU A 13 19.70 -9.49 -17.46
CA LEU A 13 19.70 -8.16 -16.83
C LEU A 13 18.56 -7.28 -17.36
N SER A 14 18.24 -7.36 -18.65
CA SER A 14 17.06 -6.69 -19.25
C SER A 14 15.74 -7.26 -18.74
N PHE A 15 15.65 -8.55 -18.42
CA PHE A 15 14.44 -9.15 -17.85
C PHE A 15 14.21 -8.71 -16.39
N LEU A 16 15.27 -8.52 -15.59
CA LEU A 16 15.16 -7.97 -14.24
C LEU A 16 14.76 -6.49 -14.20
N LEU A 17 15.21 -5.69 -15.17
CA LEU A 17 14.95 -4.24 -15.21
C LEU A 17 13.57 -3.87 -15.78
N CYS A 18 12.84 -4.83 -16.35
CA CYS A 18 11.55 -4.60 -17.02
C CYS A 18 10.39 -5.27 -16.27
N ASN A 19 10.35 -5.15 -14.94
CA ASN A 19 9.18 -5.51 -14.14
C ASN A 19 8.32 -4.25 -13.94
N PRO A 20 7.29 -3.99 -14.76
CA PRO A 20 6.44 -2.80 -14.66
C PRO A 20 5.51 -2.82 -13.43
N ASN A 21 5.59 -3.85 -12.59
CA ASN A 21 4.65 -4.09 -11.50
C ASN A 21 5.09 -3.54 -10.14
N VAL A 22 6.19 -2.77 -10.07
CA VAL A 22 6.54 -2.06 -8.83
C VAL A 22 5.83 -0.71 -8.85
N THR A 23 4.54 -0.73 -8.50
CA THR A 23 3.81 0.50 -8.16
C THR A 23 4.21 0.89 -6.74
N LEU A 24 4.97 1.97 -6.61
CA LEU A 24 5.21 2.61 -5.32
C LEU A 24 4.00 3.51 -5.03
N ALA A 25 3.25 3.20 -3.99
CA ALA A 25 2.25 4.11 -3.43
C ALA A 25 2.96 5.14 -2.54
N ASP A 26 2.41 6.36 -2.46
CA ASP A 26 2.95 7.39 -1.56
C ASP A 26 2.42 7.18 -0.14
N ASP A 27 3.27 7.49 0.84
CA ASP A 27 2.86 7.52 2.25
C ASP A 27 1.74 8.55 2.48
N TRP A 28 0.89 8.28 3.48
CA TRP A 28 -0.17 9.17 3.94
C TRP A 28 0.06 9.61 5.40
N PRO A 29 1.11 10.41 5.68
CA PRO A 29 1.64 10.56 7.04
C PRO A 29 0.79 11.44 7.98
N GLN A 30 -0.25 12.10 7.47
CA GLN A 30 -1.05 13.06 8.26
C GLN A 30 -2.47 13.23 7.72
N TRP A 31 -3.30 13.93 8.51
CA TRP A 31 -4.64 14.33 8.07
C TRP A 31 -4.59 15.08 6.74
N ARG A 32 -5.35 14.58 5.76
CA ARG A 32 -5.40 15.05 4.37
C ARG A 32 -4.12 14.83 3.56
N GLY A 33 -3.26 13.91 3.97
CA GLY A 33 -2.13 13.43 3.17
C GLY A 33 -0.91 14.34 3.20
N PRO A 34 0.12 14.01 2.41
CA PRO A 34 1.43 14.70 2.47
C PRO A 34 1.30 16.21 2.21
N ASN A 35 0.42 16.63 1.31
CA ASN A 35 0.19 18.03 0.96
C ASN A 35 -0.96 18.71 1.74
N ARG A 36 -1.62 17.97 2.66
CA ARG A 36 -2.80 18.42 3.44
C ARG A 36 -3.98 18.88 2.59
N ASP A 37 -4.04 18.51 1.31
CA ASP A 37 -5.10 18.88 0.39
C ASP A 37 -6.20 17.80 0.27
N GLY A 38 -5.92 16.59 0.74
CA GLY A 38 -6.85 15.45 0.72
C GLY A 38 -6.85 14.71 -0.60
N LYS A 39 -5.76 14.76 -1.37
CA LYS A 39 -5.64 14.14 -2.68
C LYS A 39 -4.48 13.13 -2.71
N SER A 40 -4.74 11.93 -3.22
CA SER A 40 -3.68 11.02 -3.67
C SER A 40 -3.19 11.41 -5.06
N MET A 41 -1.91 11.11 -5.32
CA MET A 41 -1.27 11.31 -6.62
C MET A 41 -1.28 10.04 -7.47
N GLU A 42 -1.72 8.92 -6.90
CA GLU A 42 -1.83 7.62 -7.55
C GLU A 42 -2.73 7.68 -8.79
N THR A 43 -2.26 7.04 -9.86
CA THR A 43 -2.97 6.95 -11.15
C THR A 43 -3.10 5.49 -11.56
N GLY A 44 -3.86 5.21 -12.64
CA GLY A 44 -4.05 3.85 -13.13
C GLY A 44 -4.96 2.98 -12.25
N LEU A 45 -5.66 3.59 -11.28
CA LEU A 45 -6.66 2.90 -10.47
C LEU A 45 -7.85 2.45 -11.32
N LEU A 46 -8.53 1.40 -10.86
CA LEU A 46 -9.76 0.92 -11.47
C LEU A 46 -10.80 2.05 -11.53
N GLN A 47 -11.29 2.35 -12.73
CA GLN A 47 -12.35 3.35 -12.94
C GLN A 47 -13.74 2.80 -12.59
N THR A 48 -13.89 1.47 -12.68
CA THR A 48 -15.11 0.75 -12.33
C THR A 48 -14.72 -0.51 -11.56
N TRP A 49 -15.44 -0.80 -10.48
CA TRP A 49 -15.24 -2.04 -9.75
C TRP A 49 -15.88 -3.22 -10.50
N PRO A 50 -15.30 -4.43 -10.40
CA PRO A 50 -15.98 -5.65 -10.80
C PRO A 50 -17.29 -5.85 -10.02
N ASP A 51 -18.21 -6.66 -10.53
CA ASP A 51 -19.51 -6.93 -9.88
C ASP A 51 -19.37 -7.43 -8.44
N ASN A 52 -18.33 -8.22 -8.16
CA ASN A 52 -18.03 -8.75 -6.82
C ASN A 52 -17.10 -7.84 -6.00
N GLY A 53 -16.76 -6.65 -6.52
CA GLY A 53 -15.79 -5.74 -5.93
C GLY A 53 -14.32 -6.16 -6.17
N PRO A 54 -13.36 -5.31 -5.73
CA PRO A 54 -11.96 -5.69 -5.67
C PRO A 54 -11.73 -6.79 -4.63
N SER A 55 -10.72 -7.63 -4.83
CA SER A 55 -10.30 -8.62 -3.84
C SER A 55 -9.83 -7.92 -2.57
N ILE A 56 -10.31 -8.38 -1.42
CA ILE A 56 -9.85 -7.91 -0.11
C ILE A 56 -8.45 -8.47 0.15
N LYS A 57 -7.48 -7.60 0.47
CA LYS A 57 -6.10 -8.01 0.81
C LYS A 57 -6.04 -8.64 2.21
N TRP A 58 -6.65 -7.97 3.18
CA TRP A 58 -6.75 -8.42 4.57
C TRP A 58 -7.86 -7.63 5.29
N GLU A 59 -8.27 -8.13 6.46
CA GLU A 59 -9.18 -7.44 7.38
C GLU A 59 -8.61 -7.54 8.80
N CYS A 60 -8.73 -6.47 9.57
CA CYS A 60 -8.33 -6.41 10.98
C CYS A 60 -9.59 -6.26 11.87
N PRO A 61 -10.32 -7.36 12.16
CA PRO A 61 -11.38 -7.32 13.17
C PRO A 61 -10.70 -7.03 14.52
N HIS A 62 -11.35 -6.30 15.42
CA HIS A 62 -10.85 -5.95 16.78
C HIS A 62 -10.10 -4.62 16.96
N ILE A 63 -10.23 -3.66 16.04
CA ILE A 63 -9.76 -2.27 16.28
C ILE A 63 -10.79 -1.37 16.99
N GLY A 64 -11.97 -1.89 17.36
CA GLY A 64 -13.02 -1.10 18.01
C GLY A 64 -13.67 -0.05 17.11
N LYS A 65 -14.41 0.91 17.70
CA LYS A 65 -15.06 2.01 16.96
C LYS A 65 -14.13 3.22 16.85
N GLY A 66 -14.02 3.84 15.68
CA GLY A 66 -13.19 5.02 15.48
C GLY A 66 -13.78 6.00 14.47
N TYR A 67 -13.40 7.28 14.61
CA TYR A 67 -13.71 8.35 13.65
C TYR A 67 -12.43 8.99 13.06
N ALA A 68 -11.26 8.49 13.47
CA ALA A 68 -9.98 9.01 13.00
C ALA A 68 -9.74 8.60 11.55
N SER A 69 -9.05 9.47 10.80
CA SER A 69 -8.43 9.07 9.53
C SER A 69 -7.27 8.12 9.77
N LEU A 70 -6.90 7.37 8.74
CA LEU A 70 -5.69 6.56 8.76
C LEU A 70 -4.45 7.42 8.50
N VAL A 71 -3.35 7.08 9.17
CA VAL A 71 -2.00 7.58 8.87
C VAL A 71 -1.18 6.40 8.39
N VAL A 72 -0.68 6.46 7.16
CA VAL A 72 0.06 5.37 6.53
C VAL A 72 1.48 5.82 6.28
N GLY A 73 2.44 4.98 6.62
CA GLY A 73 3.81 5.17 6.18
C GLY A 73 4.78 4.24 6.89
N SER A 74 5.94 4.05 6.27
CA SER A 74 6.98 3.13 6.76
C SER A 74 6.46 1.70 7.00
N GLY A 75 5.55 1.21 6.15
CA GLY A 75 4.95 -0.13 6.25
C GLY A 75 3.93 -0.30 7.39
N LEU A 76 3.47 0.80 8.00
CA LEU A 76 2.50 0.78 9.08
C LEU A 76 1.30 1.67 8.78
N ILE A 77 0.13 1.20 9.19
CA ILE A 77 -1.13 1.93 9.21
C ILE A 77 -1.47 2.23 10.67
N HIS A 78 -1.58 3.51 11.00
CA HIS A 78 -1.95 3.99 12.32
C HIS A 78 -3.37 4.53 12.34
N THR A 79 -4.10 4.19 13.40
CA THR A 79 -5.44 4.69 13.65
C THR A 79 -5.76 4.70 15.14
N ILE A 80 -6.91 5.27 15.49
CA ILE A 80 -7.44 5.25 16.84
C ILE A 80 -8.75 4.47 16.86
N GLY A 81 -8.88 3.62 17.86
CA GLY A 81 -10.06 2.80 18.06
C GLY A 81 -10.50 2.75 19.52
N ASN A 82 -11.81 2.64 19.72
CA ASN A 82 -12.45 2.54 21.02
C ASN A 82 -12.95 1.10 21.23
N GLU A 83 -12.31 0.41 22.16
CA GLU A 83 -12.72 -0.90 22.66
C GLU A 83 -13.24 -0.75 24.08
N SER A 84 -14.53 -1.02 24.29
CA SER A 84 -15.13 -1.03 25.63
C SER A 84 -14.88 0.23 26.47
N ASN A 85 -14.93 1.41 25.83
CA ASN A 85 -14.64 2.74 26.41
C ASN A 85 -13.16 3.01 26.72
N VAL A 86 -12.25 2.18 26.21
CA VAL A 86 -10.81 2.47 26.23
C VAL A 86 -10.39 2.83 24.82
N ILE A 87 -9.66 3.95 24.69
CA ILE A 87 -9.16 4.44 23.41
C ILE A 87 -7.71 3.98 23.24
N TYR A 88 -7.45 3.25 22.17
CA TYR A 88 -6.13 2.78 21.78
C TYR A 88 -5.65 3.49 20.52
N ALA A 89 -4.34 3.70 20.43
CA ALA A 89 -3.67 3.96 19.16
C ALA A 89 -3.13 2.63 18.64
N TYR A 90 -3.54 2.24 17.43
CA TYR A 90 -3.07 1.03 16.77
C TYR A 90 -1.97 1.39 15.78
N GLY A 91 -1.00 0.49 15.64
CA GLY A 91 -0.11 0.39 14.50
C GLY A 91 -0.31 -1.00 13.89
N ILE A 92 -0.66 -1.03 12.62
CA ILE A 92 -1.04 -2.24 11.87
C ILE A 92 -0.04 -2.41 10.74
N ASP A 93 0.47 -3.61 10.51
CA ASP A 93 1.36 -3.89 9.38
C ASP A 93 0.59 -3.75 8.06
N GLU A 94 1.14 -3.00 7.10
CA GLU A 94 0.48 -2.70 5.83
C GLU A 94 0.29 -3.94 4.94
N ASP A 95 1.18 -4.92 5.07
CA ASP A 95 1.17 -6.12 4.26
C ASP A 95 0.31 -7.23 4.83
N THR A 96 0.31 -7.39 6.15
CA THR A 96 -0.39 -8.50 6.81
C THR A 96 -1.70 -8.13 7.50
N GLY A 97 -1.91 -6.85 7.81
CA GLY A 97 -3.05 -6.40 8.61
C GLY A 97 -2.97 -6.76 10.09
#